data_AF-A0A4U8SA69-F1
#
_entry.id   AF-A0A4U8SA69-F1
#
_cell.length_a   1.000
_cell.length_b   1.000
_cell.length_c   1.000
_cell.angle_alpha   90.00
_cell.angle_beta   90.00
_cell.angle_gamma   90.00
#
_symmetry.space_group_name_H-M   'P 1'
#
loop_
_entity.id
_entity.type
_entity.pdbx_description
1 polymer ?
#
loop_
_entity_poly.entity_id
_entity_poly.type
_entity_poly.pdbx_seq_one_letter_code
_entity_poly.pdbx_strand_id
1 'polypeptide(L)'
;MYQRVFYTKFVALENKQKIICCYDLDTRKHGKYLQKAEIVITQPSKKSYSNVECIVLTAPLYEKEIIQYLREDGFSGEILTSVECR
;
A
#
# COMPACT_ATOMS: atom_id res chain seq x y z
N MET A 1 -8.76 2.05 15.37
CA MET A 1 -7.41 2.66 15.51
C MET A 1 -6.42 1.64 15.00
N TYR A 2 -5.93 1.78 13.76
CA TYR A 2 -5.01 0.79 13.17
C TYR A 2 -3.70 1.49 12.76
N GLN A 3 -2.72 1.43 13.66
CA GLN A 3 -1.31 1.70 13.38
C GLN A 3 -0.57 0.37 13.22
N ARG A 4 0.25 0.26 12.16
CA ARG A 4 1.55 -0.46 12.03
C ARG A 4 1.90 -0.44 10.54
N VAL A 5 2.82 0.41 10.08
CA VAL A 5 4.29 0.31 10.16
C VAL A 5 4.78 -0.95 9.47
N PHE A 6 5.39 -0.76 8.29
CA PHE A 6 6.03 -1.79 7.49
C PHE A 6 7.09 -2.52 8.35
N TYR A 7 6.91 -3.83 8.52
CA TYR A 7 7.93 -4.69 9.12
C TYR A 7 9.10 -4.79 8.15
N THR A 8 10.27 -4.44 8.64
CA THR A 8 11.53 -4.23 7.93
C THR A 8 12.20 -5.51 7.39
N LYS A 9 11.44 -6.57 7.08
CA LYS A 9 12.01 -7.82 6.55
C LYS A 9 11.81 -8.02 5.04
N PHE A 10 10.93 -7.28 4.38
CA PHE A 10 10.56 -7.56 2.98
C PHE A 10 10.87 -6.46 1.97
N VAL A 11 11.69 -5.48 2.35
CA VAL A 11 12.24 -4.53 1.40
C VAL A 11 13.76 -4.59 1.55
N ALA A 12 14.37 -5.55 0.87
CA ALA A 12 15.79 -5.47 0.54
C ALA A 12 16.07 -4.03 0.03
N LEU A 13 17.21 -3.45 0.39
CA LEU A 13 17.47 -2.02 0.17
C LEU A 13 17.22 -1.58 -1.28
N GLU A 14 17.47 -2.49 -2.22
CA GLU A 14 17.21 -2.41 -3.66
C GLU A 14 15.73 -2.27 -4.06
N ASN A 15 14.79 -2.82 -3.30
CA ASN A 15 13.36 -2.72 -3.58
C ASN A 15 12.73 -1.45 -3.00
N LYS A 16 13.42 -0.73 -2.09
CA LYS A 16 12.90 0.53 -1.54
C LYS A 16 12.71 1.59 -2.62
N GLN A 17 13.58 1.57 -3.64
CA GLN A 17 13.50 2.47 -4.80
C GLN A 17 12.27 2.19 -5.68
N LYS A 18 11.65 1.01 -5.56
CA LYS A 18 10.48 0.60 -6.36
C LYS A 18 9.15 0.95 -5.68
N ILE A 19 9.15 1.30 -4.39
CA ILE A 19 7.93 1.71 -3.70
C ILE A 19 7.67 3.19 -3.99
N ILE A 20 6.76 3.44 -4.91
CA ILE A 20 6.47 4.80 -5.40
C ILE A 20 5.38 5.53 -4.60
N CYS A 21 4.56 4.80 -3.82
CA CYS A 21 3.45 5.38 -3.06
C CYS A 21 3.04 4.50 -1.87
N CYS A 22 2.36 5.10 -0.90
CA CYS A 22 1.67 4.40 0.18
C CYS A 22 0.20 4.84 0.21
N TYR A 23 -0.72 3.86 0.21
CA TYR A 23 -2.15 4.11 0.31
C TYR A 23 -2.66 3.75 1.71
N ASP A 24 -3.53 4.59 2.25
CA ASP A 24 -4.26 4.30 3.49
C ASP A 24 -5.65 4.94 3.41
N LEU A 25 -6.67 4.32 4.00
CA LEU A 25 -8.01 4.91 4.08
C LEU A 25 -8.15 5.85 5.29
N ASP A 26 -7.21 5.80 6.25
CA ASP A 26 -7.18 6.72 7.39
C ASP A 26 -6.70 8.11 6.95
N THR A 27 -7.67 9.00 6.74
CA THR A 27 -7.46 10.38 6.28
C THR A 27 -6.52 11.18 7.19
N ARG A 28 -6.36 10.81 8.46
CA ARG A 28 -5.44 11.46 9.40
C ARG A 28 -3.97 11.21 9.06
N LYS A 29 -3.68 10.22 8.22
CA LYS A 29 -2.33 9.89 7.74
C LYS A 29 -2.01 10.58 6.42
N HIS A 30 -3.01 11.06 5.68
CA HIS A 30 -2.80 11.66 4.38
C HIS A 30 -1.92 12.92 4.46
N GLY A 31 -1.02 13.06 3.50
CA GLY A 31 -0.03 14.15 3.48
C GLY A 31 1.12 13.97 4.47
N LYS A 32 1.12 12.91 5.29
CA LYS A 32 2.26 12.53 6.13
C LYS A 32 3.15 11.55 5.41
N TYR A 33 4.41 11.50 5.83
CA TYR A 33 5.38 10.55 5.32
C TYR A 33 5.31 9.22 6.08
N LEU A 34 5.53 8.15 5.35
CA LEU A 34 5.79 6.85 5.92
C LEU A 34 7.08 6.89 6.75
N GLN A 35 7.09 6.25 7.92
CA GLN A 35 8.26 6.29 8.80
C GLN A 35 9.52 5.76 8.09
N LYS A 36 10.61 6.53 8.16
CA LYS A 36 11.91 6.19 7.57
C LYS A 36 11.89 6.00 6.05
N ALA A 37 10.92 6.59 5.35
CA ALA A 37 10.83 6.62 3.90
C ALA A 37 10.31 7.98 3.42
N GLU A 38 10.80 8.45 2.27
CA GLU A 38 10.31 9.68 1.63
C GLU A 38 9.04 9.43 0.81
N ILE A 39 8.13 8.61 1.34
CA ILE A 39 6.90 8.18 0.67
C ILE A 39 5.72 8.86 1.37
N VAL A 40 4.97 9.67 0.63
CA VAL A 40 3.75 10.31 1.15
C VAL A 40 2.62 9.30 1.17
N ILE A 41 1.87 9.29 2.27
CA ILE A 41 0.65 8.51 2.42
C ILE A 41 -0.50 9.28 1.77
N THR A 42 -1.22 8.61 0.87
CA THR A 42 -2.29 9.21 0.08
C THR A 42 -3.53 8.32 0.08
N GLN A 43 -4.65 8.89 -0.38
CA GLN A 43 -5.86 8.11 -0.62
C GLN A 43 -5.69 7.28 -1.90
N PRO A 44 -6.10 6.00 -1.91
CA PRO A 44 -6.21 5.21 -3.13
C PRO A 44 -7.25 5.82 -4.08
N SER A 45 -6.92 5.97 -5.37
CA SER A 45 -7.82 6.48 -6.40
C SER A 45 -7.42 6.00 -7.80
N LYS A 46 -8.38 5.92 -8.72
CA LYS A 46 -8.10 5.62 -10.14
C LYS A 46 -6.97 6.45 -10.75
N LYS A 47 -6.86 7.73 -10.38
CA LYS A 47 -5.79 8.62 -10.86
C LYS A 47 -4.42 8.24 -10.31
N SER A 48 -4.34 7.83 -9.04
CA SER A 48 -3.06 7.49 -8.40
C SER A 48 -2.54 6.12 -8.86
N TYR A 49 -3.40 5.25 -9.39
CA TYR A 49 -3.00 3.93 -9.89
C TYR A 49 -2.25 3.94 -11.24
N SER A 50 -2.21 5.05 -11.97
CA SER A 50 -1.78 5.05 -13.39
C SER A 50 -0.40 4.44 -13.63
N ASN A 51 0.49 4.52 -12.64
CA ASN A 51 1.86 4.03 -12.70
C ASN A 51 2.13 2.91 -11.68
N VAL A 52 1.07 2.30 -11.13
CA VAL A 52 1.16 1.24 -10.11
C VAL A 52 0.85 -0.10 -10.79
N GLU A 53 1.87 -0.94 -10.95
CA GLU A 53 1.71 -2.28 -11.51
C GLU A 53 1.21 -3.28 -10.46
N CYS A 54 1.61 -3.07 -9.20
CA CYS A 54 1.35 -3.97 -8.09
C CYS A 54 1.08 -3.20 -6.80
N ILE A 55 0.13 -3.68 -6.00
CA ILE A 55 -0.11 -3.24 -4.61
C ILE A 55 0.24 -4.38 -3.66
N VAL A 56 1.11 -4.10 -2.68
CA VAL A 56 1.41 -5.04 -1.59
C VAL A 56 0.56 -4.69 -0.38
N LEU A 57 -0.24 -5.65 0.11
CA LEU A 57 -1.09 -5.47 1.28
C LEU A 57 -0.33 -5.79 2.56
N THR A 58 -0.27 -4.81 3.45
CA THR A 58 0.31 -4.96 4.79
C THR A 58 -0.75 -4.97 5.89
N ALA A 59 -2.00 -5.25 5.54
CA ALA A 59 -3.16 -5.23 6.42
C ALA A 59 -3.88 -6.60 6.42
N PRO A 60 -3.26 -7.65 6.99
CA PRO A 60 -3.71 -9.05 6.85
C PRO A 60 -5.15 -9.29 7.34
N LEU A 61 -5.62 -8.51 8.31
CA LEU A 61 -6.95 -8.67 8.88
C LEU A 61 -8.09 -8.19 7.96
N TYR A 62 -7.78 -7.40 6.93
CA TYR A 62 -8.76 -6.73 6.08
C TYR A 62 -8.48 -6.93 4.59
N GLU A 63 -7.72 -7.96 4.22
CA GLU A 63 -7.25 -8.15 2.85
C GLU A 63 -8.42 -8.27 1.87
N LYS A 64 -9.47 -9.01 2.22
CA LYS A 64 -10.63 -9.23 1.33
C LYS A 64 -11.36 -7.91 1.05
N GLU A 65 -11.63 -7.14 2.08
CA GLU A 65 -12.31 -5.85 1.99
C GLU A 65 -11.47 -4.84 1.21
N ILE A 66 -10.15 -4.82 1.43
CA ILE A 66 -9.23 -3.93 0.71
C ILE A 66 -9.15 -4.32 -0.76
N ILE A 67 -9.04 -5.62 -1.08
CA ILE A 67 -9.03 -6.11 -2.47
C ILE A 67 -10.32 -5.69 -3.18
N GLN A 68 -11.48 -5.95 -2.57
CA GLN A 68 -12.77 -5.58 -3.14
C GLN A 68 -12.84 -4.07 -3.39
N TYR A 69 -12.51 -3.26 -2.39
CA TYR A 69 -12.47 -1.80 -2.53
C TYR A 69 -11.58 -1.35 -3.69
N LEU A 70 -10.35 -1.87 -3.78
CA LEU A 70 -9.41 -1.48 -4.83
C LEU A 70 -9.91 -1.85 -6.22
N ARG A 71 -10.55 -3.02 -6.38
CA ARG A 71 -11.14 -3.45 -7.65
C ARG A 71 -12.34 -2.59 -8.04
N GLU A 72 -13.23 -2.29 -7.11
CA GLU A 72 -14.39 -1.41 -7.33
C GLU A 72 -13.97 0.02 -7.67
N ASP A 73 -12.90 0.52 -7.04
CA ASP A 73 -12.30 1.84 -7.30
C ASP A 73 -11.48 1.88 -8.62
N GLY A 74 -11.29 0.73 -9.28
CA GLY A 74 -10.74 0.62 -10.63
C GLY A 74 -9.26 0.27 -10.71
N PHE A 75 -8.65 -0.27 -9.65
CA PHE A 75 -7.30 -0.83 -9.72
C PHE A 75 -7.31 -2.17 -10.48
N SER A 76 -6.57 -2.24 -11.59
CA SER A 76 -6.49 -3.45 -12.44
C SER A 76 -5.19 -4.23 -12.30
N GLY A 77 -4.21 -3.71 -11.54
CA GLY A 77 -2.90 -4.35 -11.37
C GLY A 77 -2.92 -5.58 -10.46
N GLU A 78 -1.73 -6.10 -10.18
CA GLU A 78 -1.54 -7.23 -9.27
C GLU A 78 -1.72 -6.78 -7.81
N ILE A 79 -2.31 -7.64 -6.98
CA ILE A 79 -2.44 -7.37 -5.55
C ILE A 79 -1.78 -8.53 -4.82
N LEU A 80 -0.65 -8.25 -4.17
CA LEU A 80 0.10 -9.21 -3.36
C LEU A 80 -0.36 -9.12 -1.92
N THR A 81 -0.81 -10.23 -1.38
CA THR A 81 -1.27 -10.40 -0.01
C THR A 81 -0.12 -10.78 0.92
N SER A 82 -0.36 -10.69 2.23
CA SER A 82 0.62 -11.09 3.24
C SER A 82 0.98 -12.57 3.19
N VAL A 83 0.17 -13.43 2.57
CA VAL A 83 0.44 -14.87 2.40
C VAL A 83 1.48 -15.12 1.31
N GLU A 84 1.43 -14.34 0.23
CA GLU A 84 2.36 -14.41 -0.91
C GLU A 84 3.72 -13.77 -0.61
N CYS A 85 3.81 -13.04 0.50
CA CYS A 85 5.03 -12.38 0.98
C CYS A 85 5.67 -13.09 2.20
N ARG A 86 5.38 -14.38 2.42
CA ARG A 86 5.95 -15.19 3.52
C ARG A 86 7.21 -15.93 3.14
#